data_AF-A0A974NCR6-F1
#
_entry.id   AF-A0A974NCR6-F1
#
_cell.length_a   1.000
_cell.length_b   1.000
_cell.length_c   1.000
_cell.angle_alpha   90.00
_cell.angle_beta   90.00
_cell.angle_gamma   90.00
#
_symmetry.space_group_name_H-M   'P 1'
#
loop_
_entity.id
_entity.type
_entity.pdbx_description
1 polymer ?
#
loop_
_entity_poly.entity_id
_entity_poly.type
_entity_poly.pdbx_seq_one_letter_code
_entity_poly.pdbx_strand_id
1 'polypeptide(L)'
;MTVDNLPTWRSPVEDSRAAFRSAHPGTDLTEDHLTSFDGVEIPVAVLCDGAREADDGAQGEGPATGRRGDPGHGGDSRHGDPGRRDGLPAHRPGDGPLAQDPGGDEPGDGLPAQGPGDGLPAQEPGPLFVSLHGGGLVMGSRYSGLRTVVPWMRRYGGVVVSPEYRLAPESPSPTAVEDCYATVCWAVDNAAALGADPGRVVLVGASAGGGLALGVLLMARDRHGPQVLGALADYPMLDDRTGQEDGSVSGLQYLHQGTWPSAYNNVAWEAALGQRRGTGAVSPYEAPARATWLGDLPPVFLSVASAEPFRDEVVALASALWRDGGVAELHVFPGGTHAMEEVSTTWLARGLGAARDAWVERLLVPEDPGTNLLAVARAGTYPALSEQVLAGSPLAQGPLEGLEVLHHGAAVGLDVP
;
A
#
# COMPACT_ATOMS: atom_id res chain seq x y z
N MET A 1 -8.85 -21.68 -14.88
CA MET A 1 -8.51 -20.38 -15.49
C MET A 1 -7.31 -20.63 -16.41
N THR A 2 -7.27 -20.00 -17.58
CA THR A 2 -6.14 -20.07 -18.54
C THR A 2 -5.89 -18.66 -19.06
N VAL A 3 -4.73 -18.38 -19.68
CA VAL A 3 -4.45 -17.06 -20.26
C VAL A 3 -5.54 -16.67 -21.28
N ASP A 4 -5.96 -17.60 -22.13
CA ASP A 4 -7.01 -17.40 -23.14
C ASP A 4 -8.42 -17.18 -22.55
N ASN A 5 -8.64 -17.58 -21.29
CA ASN A 5 -9.92 -17.45 -20.59
C ASN A 5 -9.75 -16.65 -19.29
N LEU A 6 -8.79 -15.72 -19.26
CA LEU A 6 -8.69 -14.75 -18.19
C LEU A 6 -10.02 -13.99 -18.14
N PRO A 7 -10.79 -14.12 -17.06
CA PRO A 7 -12.12 -13.54 -17.02
C PRO A 7 -12.00 -12.02 -17.11
N THR A 8 -12.95 -11.37 -17.79
CA THR A 8 -12.94 -9.91 -18.03
C THR A 8 -13.23 -9.09 -16.78
N TRP A 9 -12.96 -9.58 -15.56
CA TRP A 9 -13.15 -8.86 -14.29
C TRP A 9 -12.20 -7.67 -14.10
N ARG A 10 -11.65 -7.11 -15.19
CA ARG A 10 -11.13 -5.74 -15.15
C ARG A 10 -12.34 -4.85 -14.93
N SER A 11 -12.59 -4.50 -13.68
CA SER A 11 -13.54 -3.44 -13.37
C SER A 11 -13.16 -2.26 -14.25
N PRO A 12 -14.09 -1.78 -15.11
CA PRO A 12 -13.85 -0.57 -15.87
C PRO A 12 -13.34 0.50 -14.92
N VAL A 13 -12.32 1.23 -15.35
CA VAL A 13 -11.69 2.28 -14.54
C VAL A 13 -12.76 3.23 -13.97
N GLU A 14 -13.79 3.56 -14.76
CA GLU A 14 -14.90 4.41 -14.33
C GLU A 14 -15.75 3.80 -13.20
N ASP A 15 -15.92 2.47 -13.17
CA ASP A 15 -16.64 1.79 -12.09
C ASP A 15 -15.80 1.81 -10.80
N SER A 16 -14.50 1.52 -10.91
CA SER A 16 -13.57 1.60 -9.77
C SER A 16 -13.47 3.04 -9.24
N ARG A 17 -13.50 4.03 -10.13
CA ARG A 17 -13.53 5.47 -9.81
C ARG A 17 -14.81 5.84 -9.09
N ALA A 18 -15.97 5.43 -9.59
CA ALA A 18 -17.27 5.70 -8.98
C ALA A 18 -17.36 5.09 -7.58
N ALA A 19 -16.90 3.84 -7.43
CA ALA A 19 -16.82 3.16 -6.14
C ALA A 19 -15.87 3.91 -5.18
N PHE A 20 -14.71 4.34 -5.66
CA PHE A 20 -13.75 5.10 -4.86
C PHE A 20 -14.34 6.42 -4.34
N ARG A 21 -14.96 7.22 -5.23
CA ARG A 21 -15.59 8.50 -4.88
C ARG A 21 -16.74 8.33 -3.88
N SER A 22 -17.53 7.27 -4.05
CA SER A 22 -18.61 6.94 -3.10
C SER A 22 -18.07 6.63 -1.71
N ALA A 23 -16.94 5.91 -1.62
CA ALA A 23 -16.33 5.52 -0.35
C ALA A 23 -15.53 6.64 0.35
N HIS A 24 -15.07 7.66 -0.39
CA HIS A 24 -14.22 8.73 0.16
C HIS A 24 -14.76 10.12 -0.22
N PRO A 25 -15.95 10.50 0.30
CA PRO A 25 -16.44 11.86 0.11
C PRO A 25 -15.43 12.85 0.71
N GLY A 26 -15.05 13.88 -0.06
CA GLY A 26 -14.12 14.94 0.37
C GLY A 26 -12.65 14.73 0.04
N THR A 27 -12.24 13.60 -0.54
CA THR A 27 -10.92 13.49 -1.16
C THR A 27 -10.96 14.09 -2.56
N ASP A 28 -10.08 15.06 -2.84
CA ASP A 28 -9.95 15.57 -4.20
C ASP A 28 -9.17 14.54 -5.04
N LEU A 29 -9.65 14.35 -6.26
CA LEU A 29 -9.12 13.37 -7.20
C LEU A 29 -8.94 14.04 -8.56
N THR A 30 -7.68 14.25 -8.93
CA THR A 30 -7.27 14.76 -10.24
C THR A 30 -6.79 13.61 -11.12
N GLU A 31 -7.26 13.58 -12.37
CA GLU A 31 -6.96 12.50 -13.33
C GLU A 31 -6.29 13.01 -14.61
N ASP A 32 -6.11 14.31 -14.73
CA ASP A 32 -5.60 14.95 -15.93
C ASP A 32 -4.06 14.86 -16.04
N HIS A 33 -3.44 14.00 -15.23
CA HIS A 33 -2.00 13.75 -15.25
C HIS A 33 -1.68 12.51 -16.07
N LEU A 34 -0.76 12.70 -17.01
CA LEU A 34 -0.20 11.66 -17.84
C LEU A 34 1.30 11.63 -17.58
N THR A 35 1.80 10.45 -17.25
CA THR A 35 3.21 10.12 -17.45
C THR A 35 3.35 9.27 -18.70
N SER A 36 4.58 8.94 -19.10
CA SER A 36 4.78 8.04 -20.24
C SER A 36 5.99 7.16 -20.07
N PHE A 37 5.90 5.96 -20.62
CA PHE A 37 7.03 5.06 -20.80
C PHE A 37 6.95 4.45 -22.20
N ASP A 38 8.08 4.43 -22.90
CA ASP A 38 8.20 3.94 -24.28
C ASP A 38 7.18 4.58 -25.25
N GLY A 39 6.94 5.88 -25.07
CA GLY A 39 6.02 6.66 -25.91
C GLY A 39 4.53 6.36 -25.69
N VAL A 40 4.17 5.57 -24.67
CA VAL A 40 2.79 5.29 -24.29
C VAL A 40 2.42 6.08 -23.05
N GLU A 41 1.31 6.81 -23.12
CA GLU A 41 0.77 7.57 -21.99
C GLU A 41 0.17 6.61 -20.94
N ILE A 42 0.48 6.90 -19.68
CA ILE A 42 0.01 6.17 -18.50
C ILE A 42 -0.82 7.15 -17.68
N PRO A 43 -2.15 6.98 -17.61
CA PRO A 43 -3.00 7.76 -16.73
C PRO A 43 -2.60 7.59 -15.27
N VAL A 44 -2.56 8.71 -14.53
CA VAL A 44 -2.20 8.74 -13.12
C VAL A 44 -3.30 9.41 -12.32
N ALA A 45 -3.77 8.74 -11.29
CA ALA A 45 -4.65 9.33 -10.29
C ALA A 45 -3.78 10.04 -9.26
N VAL A 46 -4.04 11.32 -9.04
CA VAL A 46 -3.43 12.12 -7.98
C VAL A 46 -4.51 12.47 -6.97
N LEU A 47 -4.24 12.19 -5.70
CA LEU A 47 -5.15 12.49 -4.61
C LEU A 47 -4.47 13.37 -3.59
N CYS A 48 -5.20 14.41 -3.17
CA CYS A 48 -4.85 15.29 -2.08
C CYS A 48 -6.08 15.52 -1.20
N ASP A 49 -5.88 15.97 0.03
CA ASP A 49 -6.99 16.33 0.90
C ASP A 49 -7.60 17.66 0.43
N GLY A 50 -8.86 17.64 -0.01
CA GLY A 50 -9.57 18.79 -0.56
C GLY A 50 -9.81 19.93 0.45
N ALA A 51 -9.50 19.71 1.73
CA ALA A 51 -9.44 20.77 2.73
C ALA A 51 -8.28 21.78 2.53
N ARG A 52 -7.47 21.61 1.46
CA ARG A 52 -6.26 22.41 1.20
C ARG A 52 -6.41 23.63 0.28
N GLU A 53 -7.59 23.97 -0.23
CA GLU A 53 -7.80 25.21 -1.01
C GLU A 53 -9.01 26.01 -0.49
N ALA A 54 -9.04 27.34 -0.37
CA ALA A 54 -8.24 28.39 -1.01
C ALA A 54 -8.18 29.66 -0.12
N ASP A 55 -6.98 30.20 0.10
CA ASP A 55 -6.78 31.64 0.35
C ASP A 55 -6.23 32.28 -0.93
N ASP A 56 -6.99 32.13 -2.02
CA ASP A 56 -6.80 32.93 -3.23
C ASP A 56 -7.79 34.09 -3.17
N GLY A 57 -7.27 35.26 -2.80
CA GLY A 57 -8.03 36.49 -2.80
C GLY A 57 -8.43 36.92 -4.21
N ALA A 58 -9.74 36.90 -4.51
CA ALA A 58 -10.34 37.87 -5.43
C ALA A 58 -11.87 37.94 -5.31
N GLN A 59 -12.32 39.01 -4.67
CA GLN A 59 -13.46 39.89 -5.04
C GLN A 59 -14.89 39.33 -4.99
N GLY A 60 -15.72 40.05 -4.22
CA GLY A 60 -17.07 39.62 -3.89
C GLY A 60 -18.10 39.86 -4.98
N GLU A 61 -19.25 39.23 -4.80
CA GLU A 61 -20.57 39.82 -5.04
C GLU A 61 -21.61 39.08 -4.21
N GLY A 62 -22.57 39.84 -3.66
CA GLY A 62 -23.54 39.39 -2.65
C GLY A 62 -24.73 38.56 -3.19
N PRO A 63 -25.64 38.13 -2.30
CA PRO A 63 -26.50 36.98 -2.53
C PRO A 63 -27.84 37.33 -3.18
N ALA A 64 -28.37 36.42 -3.99
CA ALA A 64 -29.76 36.44 -4.44
C ALA A 64 -30.51 35.18 -4.00
N THR A 65 -31.57 35.43 -3.23
CA THR A 65 -32.53 34.51 -2.64
C THR A 65 -33.46 33.84 -3.65
N GLY A 66 -33.87 32.59 -3.41
CA GLY A 66 -34.98 31.96 -4.12
C GLY A 66 -35.48 30.67 -3.46
N ARG A 67 -36.59 30.77 -2.70
CA ARG A 67 -37.33 29.64 -2.10
C ARG A 67 -38.27 28.96 -3.12
N ARG A 68 -38.70 27.75 -2.73
CA ARG A 68 -39.90 26.94 -3.13
C ARG A 68 -39.63 25.94 -4.26
N GLY A 69 -40.12 24.69 -4.23
CA GLY A 69 -41.00 24.01 -3.29
C GLY A 69 -41.23 22.56 -3.75
N ASP A 70 -41.59 21.69 -2.80
CA ASP A 70 -42.15 20.34 -3.02
C ASP A 70 -43.64 20.48 -3.43
N PRO A 71 -44.24 19.57 -4.23
CA PRO A 71 -44.93 18.42 -3.63
C PRO A 71 -44.96 17.11 -4.46
N GLY A 72 -44.99 15.97 -3.76
CA GLY A 72 -46.20 15.12 -3.70
C GLY A 72 -46.34 13.87 -4.59
N HIS A 73 -46.29 12.70 -3.93
CA HIS A 73 -47.21 11.53 -3.98
C HIS A 73 -47.73 10.88 -5.30
N GLY A 74 -47.68 9.52 -5.34
CA GLY A 74 -48.83 8.71 -5.79
C GLY A 74 -48.58 7.29 -6.37
N GLY A 75 -49.20 6.26 -5.75
CA GLY A 75 -49.72 4.98 -6.33
C GLY A 75 -48.73 3.80 -6.46
N ASP A 76 -48.82 2.66 -5.73
CA ASP A 76 -49.82 1.54 -5.74
C ASP A 76 -49.99 0.92 -7.16
N SER A 77 -49.86 -0.38 -7.49
CA SER A 77 -50.26 -1.62 -6.80
C SER A 77 -49.78 -2.90 -7.58
N ARG A 78 -49.48 -3.97 -6.81
CA ARG A 78 -49.72 -5.44 -6.95
C ARG A 78 -49.88 -6.16 -8.31
N HIS A 79 -49.21 -7.31 -8.42
CA HIS A 79 -49.65 -8.69 -8.83
C HIS A 79 -48.37 -9.52 -9.12
N GLY A 80 -48.17 -10.82 -8.90
CA GLY A 80 -48.93 -12.00 -8.50
C GLY A 80 -48.12 -13.24 -9.01
N ASP A 81 -47.69 -14.12 -8.10
CA ASP A 81 -47.05 -15.46 -8.31
C ASP A 81 -48.06 -16.43 -9.00
N PRO A 82 -47.75 -17.62 -9.61
CA PRO A 82 -46.74 -18.61 -9.18
C PRO A 82 -46.05 -19.53 -10.23
N GLY A 83 -45.00 -20.25 -9.79
CA GLY A 83 -44.53 -21.45 -10.49
C GLY A 83 -43.23 -22.08 -9.98
N ARG A 84 -43.32 -23.06 -9.06
CA ARG A 84 -42.23 -23.99 -8.71
C ARG A 84 -42.14 -25.15 -9.71
N ARG A 85 -40.93 -25.46 -10.20
CA ARG A 85 -40.46 -26.83 -10.52
C ARG A 85 -38.95 -26.95 -10.34
N ASP A 86 -38.58 -28.15 -9.90
CA ASP A 86 -37.27 -28.58 -9.41
C ASP A 86 -36.14 -28.55 -10.45
N GLY A 87 -34.95 -28.19 -9.98
CA GLY A 87 -33.68 -28.31 -10.69
C GLY A 87 -32.55 -27.69 -9.87
N LEU A 88 -31.73 -28.52 -9.23
CA LEU A 88 -30.51 -28.12 -8.51
C LEU A 88 -29.51 -27.49 -9.50
N PRO A 89 -28.99 -26.26 -9.28
CA PRO A 89 -27.86 -25.76 -10.05
C PRO A 89 -26.56 -25.68 -9.21
N ALA A 90 -25.46 -25.89 -9.92
CA ALA A 90 -24.09 -25.72 -9.46
C ALA A 90 -23.83 -24.31 -8.89
N HIS A 91 -23.04 -24.26 -7.81
CA HIS A 91 -22.64 -23.01 -7.15
C HIS A 91 -21.85 -22.09 -8.09
N ARG A 92 -22.40 -20.90 -8.35
CA ARG A 92 -21.67 -19.69 -8.73
C ARG A 92 -21.22 -18.97 -7.45
N PRO A 93 -20.01 -18.40 -7.37
CA PRO A 93 -19.68 -17.46 -6.31
C PRO A 93 -20.29 -16.08 -6.61
N GLY A 94 -21.16 -15.62 -5.70
CA GLY A 94 -21.30 -14.22 -5.29
C GLY A 94 -21.78 -13.17 -6.29
N ASP A 95 -23.10 -13.07 -6.48
CA ASP A 95 -23.76 -11.80 -6.80
C ASP A 95 -25.02 -11.70 -5.93
N GLY A 96 -24.95 -10.89 -4.87
CA GLY A 96 -26.05 -10.62 -3.93
C GLY A 96 -25.65 -9.49 -2.97
N PRO A 97 -26.57 -8.55 -2.68
CA PRO A 97 -26.22 -7.22 -2.20
C PRO A 97 -25.64 -7.23 -0.78
N LEU A 98 -24.58 -6.44 -0.59
CA LEU A 98 -24.00 -6.16 0.72
C LEU A 98 -25.08 -5.63 1.67
N ALA A 99 -25.18 -6.27 2.83
CA ALA A 99 -26.09 -5.86 3.89
C ALA A 99 -25.75 -4.45 4.37
N GLN A 100 -26.78 -3.61 4.49
CA GLN A 100 -26.71 -2.30 5.13
C GLN A 100 -26.49 -2.49 6.63
N ASP A 101 -25.48 -1.82 7.18
CA ASP A 101 -25.20 -1.77 8.62
C ASP A 101 -26.14 -0.75 9.30
N PRO A 102 -26.82 -1.09 10.42
CA PRO A 102 -27.53 -0.10 11.22
C PRO A 102 -26.52 0.66 12.10
N GLY A 103 -26.60 1.99 12.05
CA GLY A 103 -25.73 2.89 12.80
C GLY A 103 -25.67 2.60 14.31
N GLY A 104 -24.46 2.66 14.84
CA GLY A 104 -24.17 2.70 16.27
C GLY A 104 -23.24 3.87 16.56
N ASP A 105 -23.69 4.73 17.47
CA ASP A 105 -23.01 5.96 17.93
C ASP A 105 -21.63 5.68 18.56
N GLU A 106 -20.63 6.45 18.17
CA GLU A 106 -19.35 6.57 18.89
C GLU A 106 -19.43 7.72 19.93
N PRO A 107 -18.94 7.54 21.17
CA PRO A 107 -18.88 8.62 22.16
C PRO A 107 -17.72 9.57 21.84
N GLY A 108 -18.05 10.86 21.70
CA GLY A 108 -17.08 11.92 21.44
C GLY A 108 -16.27 12.30 22.67
N ASP A 109 -14.95 12.14 22.58
CA ASP A 109 -13.98 12.83 23.43
C ASP A 109 -13.41 14.03 22.65
N GLY A 110 -13.95 15.21 22.96
CA GLY A 110 -13.53 16.47 22.36
C GLY A 110 -12.20 16.97 22.92
N LEU A 111 -11.20 17.14 22.05
CA LEU A 111 -10.06 18.03 22.28
C LEU A 111 -10.42 19.45 21.79
N PRO A 112 -9.91 20.52 22.43
CA PRO A 112 -10.42 21.87 22.22
C PRO A 112 -9.99 22.44 20.86
N ALA A 113 -10.96 22.97 20.14
CA ALA A 113 -10.75 23.78 18.93
C ALA A 113 -9.93 25.04 19.28
N GLN A 114 -8.79 25.21 18.62
CA GLN A 114 -8.06 26.48 18.64
C GLN A 114 -8.75 27.46 17.68
N GLY A 115 -8.99 28.69 18.15
CA GLY A 115 -9.64 29.76 17.39
C GLY A 115 -8.75 30.37 16.31
N PRO A 116 -9.30 31.22 15.41
CA PRO A 116 -8.57 31.76 14.28
C PRO A 116 -7.68 32.91 14.74
N GLY A 117 -6.37 32.74 14.62
CA GLY A 117 -5.37 33.77 14.91
C GLY A 117 -4.13 33.56 14.05
N ASP A 118 -3.88 34.56 13.21
CA ASP A 118 -2.59 34.95 12.63
C ASP A 118 -1.75 33.89 11.89
N GLY A 119 -1.78 33.96 10.55
CA GLY A 119 -0.71 33.50 9.65
C GLY A 119 -0.04 32.18 10.01
N LEU A 120 -0.75 31.07 9.82
CA LEU A 120 -0.15 29.74 9.91
C LEU A 120 1.04 29.68 8.94
N PRO A 121 2.22 29.21 9.37
CA PRO A 121 3.31 28.94 8.44
C PRO A 121 2.80 28.00 7.35
N ALA A 122 3.21 28.25 6.10
CA ALA A 122 2.90 27.35 4.99
C ALA A 122 3.19 25.92 5.44
N GLN A 123 2.15 25.07 5.44
CA GLN A 123 2.25 23.70 5.91
C GLN A 123 3.39 23.02 5.15
N GLU A 124 4.35 22.42 5.85
CA GLU A 124 5.48 21.77 5.18
C GLU A 124 4.95 20.68 4.22
N PRO A 125 5.56 20.52 3.03
CA PRO A 125 5.16 19.51 2.07
C PRO A 125 5.14 18.11 2.72
N GLY A 126 4.03 17.41 2.57
CA GLY A 126 3.87 16.08 3.15
C GLY A 126 4.49 14.97 2.30
N PRO A 127 4.40 13.71 2.76
CA PRO A 127 4.96 12.57 2.03
C PRO A 127 4.23 12.31 0.71
N LEU A 128 4.96 11.71 -0.24
CA LEU A 128 4.41 11.20 -1.49
C LEU A 128 4.20 9.69 -1.37
N PHE A 129 2.96 9.24 -1.33
CA PHE A 129 2.61 7.82 -1.35
C PHE A 129 2.38 7.37 -2.79
N VAL A 130 3.21 6.48 -3.32
CA VAL A 130 2.96 5.86 -4.62
C VAL A 130 2.28 4.51 -4.40
N SER A 131 0.98 4.46 -4.69
CA SER A 131 0.14 3.27 -4.49
C SER A 131 0.09 2.43 -5.76
N LEU A 132 0.65 1.23 -5.71
CA LEU A 132 0.68 0.28 -6.81
C LEU A 132 -0.33 -0.83 -6.54
N HIS A 133 -1.34 -0.94 -7.40
CA HIS A 133 -2.45 -1.85 -7.14
C HIS A 133 -2.07 -3.33 -7.34
N GLY A 134 -2.82 -4.22 -6.68
CA GLY A 134 -2.73 -5.67 -6.86
C GLY A 134 -3.48 -6.17 -8.10
N GLY A 135 -3.78 -7.47 -8.16
CA GLY A 135 -4.54 -8.07 -9.27
C GLY A 135 -3.70 -8.93 -10.21
N GLY A 136 -2.62 -9.53 -9.71
CA GLY A 136 -1.84 -10.53 -10.47
C GLY A 136 -1.25 -10.01 -11.77
N LEU A 137 -1.00 -8.70 -11.90
CA LEU A 137 -0.55 -8.04 -13.15
C LEU A 137 -1.56 -8.13 -14.32
N VAL A 138 -2.74 -8.68 -14.11
CA VAL A 138 -3.75 -8.95 -15.17
C VAL A 138 -5.08 -8.24 -14.94
N MET A 139 -5.32 -7.70 -13.74
CA MET A 139 -6.50 -6.92 -13.36
C MET A 139 -6.16 -5.81 -12.36
N GLY A 140 -7.17 -5.01 -12.02
CA GLY A 140 -7.05 -3.83 -11.17
C GLY A 140 -7.03 -2.53 -11.98
N SER A 141 -6.94 -1.42 -11.28
CA SER A 141 -6.80 -0.08 -11.86
C SER A 141 -6.20 0.89 -10.85
N ARG A 142 -5.89 2.11 -11.27
CA ARG A 142 -5.35 3.17 -10.40
C ARG A 142 -6.21 3.52 -9.17
N TYR A 143 -7.46 3.08 -9.12
CA TYR A 143 -8.36 3.27 -7.96
C TYR A 143 -8.38 2.10 -6.98
N SER A 144 -7.75 1.00 -7.34
CA SER A 144 -7.70 -0.21 -6.52
C SER A 144 -6.69 -0.06 -5.40
N GLY A 145 -7.05 -0.50 -4.18
CA GLY A 145 -6.14 -0.48 -3.02
C GLY A 145 -5.95 0.88 -2.33
N LEU A 146 -6.58 1.96 -2.83
CA LEU A 146 -6.40 3.31 -2.27
C LEU A 146 -6.94 3.48 -0.83
N ARG A 147 -7.84 2.59 -0.38
CA ARG A 147 -8.39 2.60 1.00
C ARG A 147 -7.30 2.55 2.07
N THR A 148 -6.17 1.91 1.79
CA THR A 148 -5.04 1.79 2.72
C THR A 148 -4.29 3.11 2.89
N VAL A 149 -4.07 3.86 1.80
CA VAL A 149 -3.19 5.03 1.80
C VAL A 149 -3.92 6.37 2.04
N VAL A 150 -5.22 6.46 1.74
CA VAL A 150 -6.00 7.70 1.95
C VAL A 150 -5.99 8.19 3.41
N PRO A 151 -6.14 7.32 4.43
CA PRO A 151 -6.01 7.75 5.83
C PRO A 151 -4.63 8.34 6.15
N TRP A 152 -3.55 7.77 5.60
CA TRP A 152 -2.19 8.28 5.79
C TRP A 152 -1.97 9.61 5.08
N MET A 153 -2.47 9.74 3.85
CA MET A 153 -2.47 10.99 3.10
C MET A 153 -3.09 12.12 3.93
N ARG A 154 -4.27 11.91 4.52
CA ARG A 154 -4.92 12.91 5.37
C ARG A 154 -4.13 13.17 6.65
N ARG A 155 -3.70 12.11 7.35
CA ARG A 155 -2.98 12.22 8.63
C ARG A 155 -1.66 12.97 8.52
N TYR A 156 -0.90 12.73 7.47
CA TYR A 156 0.43 13.31 7.27
C TYR A 156 0.45 14.49 6.28
N GLY A 157 -0.72 14.92 5.81
CA GLY A 157 -0.82 15.95 4.79
C GLY A 157 -0.06 15.58 3.51
N GLY A 158 -0.07 14.30 3.12
CA GLY A 158 0.63 13.79 1.95
C GLY A 158 -0.17 13.92 0.65
N VAL A 159 0.41 13.36 -0.41
CA VAL A 159 -0.20 13.19 -1.74
C VAL A 159 -0.14 11.71 -2.08
N VAL A 160 -1.21 11.17 -2.67
CA VAL A 160 -1.20 9.83 -3.24
C VAL A 160 -1.09 9.92 -4.75
N VAL A 161 -0.17 9.16 -5.32
CA VAL A 161 -0.03 8.95 -6.76
C VAL A 161 -0.27 7.49 -7.07
N SER A 162 -1.14 7.19 -8.01
CA SER A 162 -1.49 5.81 -8.37
C SER A 162 -1.58 5.65 -9.90
N PRO A 163 -0.74 4.81 -10.52
CA PRO A 163 -0.74 4.63 -11.96
C PRO A 163 -1.77 3.62 -12.46
N GLU A 164 -2.30 3.88 -13.65
CA GLU A 164 -2.98 2.89 -14.48
C GLU A 164 -1.95 2.10 -15.30
N TYR A 165 -1.09 1.34 -14.61
CA TYR A 165 -0.02 0.61 -15.27
C TYR A 165 -0.59 -0.45 -16.22
N ARG A 166 0.10 -0.70 -17.33
CA ARG A 166 -0.41 -1.63 -18.35
C ARG A 166 -0.40 -3.07 -17.87
N LEU A 167 -1.46 -3.81 -18.22
CA LEU A 167 -1.72 -5.17 -17.73
C LEU A 167 -1.35 -6.23 -18.77
N ALA A 168 -0.93 -7.38 -18.27
CA ALA A 168 -0.80 -8.60 -19.05
C ALA A 168 -2.19 -9.21 -19.35
N PRO A 169 -2.34 -9.96 -20.46
CA PRO A 169 -1.31 -10.31 -21.45
C PRO A 169 -1.07 -9.26 -22.55
N GLU A 170 -1.85 -8.18 -22.63
CA GLU A 170 -1.74 -7.16 -23.68
C GLU A 170 -0.42 -6.39 -23.61
N SER A 171 0.11 -6.23 -22.40
CA SER A 171 1.41 -5.63 -22.13
C SER A 171 2.20 -6.54 -21.19
N PRO A 172 2.88 -7.57 -21.73
CA PRO A 172 3.71 -8.47 -20.93
C PRO A 172 4.83 -7.72 -20.20
N SER A 173 5.38 -8.38 -19.20
CA SER A 173 6.55 -7.93 -18.46
C SER A 173 7.75 -7.67 -19.40
N PRO A 174 8.55 -6.60 -19.17
CA PRO A 174 8.65 -5.76 -17.97
C PRO A 174 7.72 -4.52 -17.95
N THR A 175 6.72 -4.43 -18.84
CA THR A 175 5.96 -3.19 -19.04
C THR A 175 5.36 -2.60 -17.75
N ALA A 176 4.68 -3.42 -16.94
CA ALA A 176 4.05 -2.95 -15.71
C ALA A 176 5.04 -2.33 -14.71
N VAL A 177 6.22 -2.94 -14.51
CA VAL A 177 7.21 -2.41 -13.56
C VAL A 177 7.89 -1.15 -14.09
N GLU A 178 8.11 -1.04 -15.41
CA GLU A 178 8.62 0.18 -16.03
C GLU A 178 7.60 1.32 -15.99
N ASP A 179 6.31 1.04 -16.18
CA ASP A 179 5.23 2.03 -16.02
C ASP A 179 5.19 2.56 -14.58
N CYS A 180 5.31 1.67 -13.60
CA CYS A 180 5.36 2.05 -12.19
C CYS A 180 6.62 2.88 -11.89
N TYR A 181 7.79 2.47 -12.37
CA TYR A 181 9.03 3.24 -12.18
C TYR A 181 8.95 4.63 -12.82
N ALA A 182 8.46 4.73 -14.06
CA ALA A 182 8.23 6.01 -14.74
C ALA A 182 7.24 6.90 -13.97
N THR A 183 6.24 6.30 -13.33
CA THR A 183 5.32 7.04 -12.45
C THR A 183 6.01 7.57 -11.20
N VAL A 184 6.88 6.80 -10.55
CA VAL A 184 7.65 7.31 -9.39
C VAL A 184 8.56 8.46 -9.80
N CYS A 185 9.29 8.33 -10.92
CA CYS A 185 10.11 9.42 -11.47
C CYS A 185 9.28 10.68 -11.70
N TRP A 186 8.17 10.55 -12.44
CA TRP A 186 7.26 11.65 -12.71
C TRP A 186 6.72 12.29 -11.43
N ALA A 187 6.33 11.49 -10.45
CA ALA A 187 5.77 11.98 -9.20
C ALA A 187 6.80 12.80 -8.39
N VAL A 188 8.07 12.37 -8.39
CA VAL A 188 9.17 13.09 -7.76
C VAL A 188 9.50 14.39 -8.51
N ASP A 189 9.54 14.36 -9.84
CA ASP A 189 9.77 15.54 -10.66
C ASP A 189 8.65 16.60 -10.51
N ASN A 190 7.43 16.16 -10.19
CA ASN A 190 6.26 17.02 -10.00
C ASN A 190 5.93 17.27 -8.51
N ALA A 191 6.69 16.73 -7.56
CA ALA A 191 6.34 16.74 -6.14
C ALA A 191 6.03 18.15 -5.61
N ALA A 192 6.85 19.14 -5.98
CA ALA A 192 6.65 20.53 -5.58
C ALA A 192 5.32 21.12 -6.07
N ALA A 193 4.92 20.81 -7.31
CA ALA A 193 3.65 21.25 -7.88
C ALA A 193 2.45 20.54 -7.23
N LEU A 194 2.66 19.32 -6.74
CA LEU A 194 1.66 18.54 -6.02
C LEU A 194 1.56 18.90 -4.53
N GLY A 195 2.48 19.72 -4.00
CA GLY A 195 2.56 20.01 -2.57
C GLY A 195 3.14 18.87 -1.71
N ALA A 196 3.96 18.00 -2.33
CA ALA A 196 4.63 16.89 -1.68
C ALA A 196 6.16 17.10 -1.58
N ASP A 197 6.77 16.42 -0.61
CA ASP A 197 8.22 16.37 -0.44
C ASP A 197 8.83 15.23 -1.29
N PRO A 198 9.69 15.53 -2.29
CA PRO A 198 10.34 14.52 -3.11
C PRO A 198 11.33 13.63 -2.33
N GLY A 199 11.74 14.02 -1.12
CA GLY A 199 12.58 13.21 -0.23
C GLY A 199 11.80 12.21 0.63
N ARG A 200 10.46 12.29 0.65
CA ARG A 200 9.58 11.46 1.49
C ARG A 200 8.65 10.59 0.66
N VAL A 201 9.21 9.87 -0.29
CA VAL A 201 8.49 8.93 -1.16
C VAL A 201 8.32 7.59 -0.47
N VAL A 202 7.09 7.12 -0.33
CA VAL A 202 6.76 5.79 0.21
C VAL A 202 6.05 4.98 -0.87
N LEU A 203 6.63 3.84 -1.25
CA LEU A 203 5.97 2.90 -2.16
C LEU A 203 5.02 2.02 -1.35
N VAL A 204 3.80 1.84 -1.82
CA VAL A 204 2.79 1.02 -1.14
C VAL A 204 2.15 0.10 -2.17
N GLY A 205 2.09 -1.19 -1.88
CA GLY A 205 1.44 -2.13 -2.77
C GLY A 205 1.04 -3.43 -2.08
N ALA A 206 0.01 -4.07 -2.63
CA ALA A 206 -0.50 -5.35 -2.17
C ALA A 206 -0.47 -6.37 -3.30
N SER A 207 -0.19 -7.65 -2.99
CA SER A 207 -0.15 -8.73 -3.98
C SER A 207 0.83 -8.40 -5.13
N ALA A 208 0.39 -8.44 -6.39
CA ALA A 208 1.20 -7.99 -7.54
C ALA A 208 1.74 -6.56 -7.39
N GLY A 209 0.98 -5.65 -6.78
CA GLY A 209 1.43 -4.28 -6.52
C GLY A 209 2.57 -4.19 -5.50
N GLY A 210 2.59 -5.09 -4.51
CA GLY A 210 3.70 -5.21 -3.58
C GLY A 210 4.97 -5.76 -4.27
N GLY A 211 4.79 -6.71 -5.20
CA GLY A 211 5.87 -7.17 -6.09
C GLY A 211 6.42 -6.04 -6.97
N LEU A 212 5.54 -5.25 -7.59
CA LEU A 212 5.91 -4.08 -8.38
C LEU A 212 6.63 -3.02 -7.53
N ALA A 213 6.16 -2.76 -6.30
CA ALA A 213 6.81 -1.80 -5.39
C ALA A 213 8.26 -2.19 -5.10
N LEU A 214 8.51 -3.48 -4.85
CA LEU A 214 9.87 -3.99 -4.62
C LEU A 214 10.71 -4.03 -5.89
N GLY A 215 10.12 -4.34 -7.04
CA GLY A 215 10.79 -4.24 -8.35
C GLY A 215 11.22 -2.81 -8.66
N VAL A 216 10.35 -1.83 -8.44
CA VAL A 216 10.63 -0.40 -8.58
C VAL A 216 11.69 0.05 -7.57
N LEU A 217 11.67 -0.47 -6.33
CA LEU A 217 12.69 -0.16 -5.33
C LEU A 217 14.08 -0.62 -5.75
N LEU A 218 14.18 -1.83 -6.31
CA LEU A 218 15.41 -2.36 -6.90
C LEU A 218 15.88 -1.51 -8.08
N MET A 219 14.95 -1.12 -8.98
CA MET A 219 15.26 -0.25 -10.10
C MET A 219 15.74 1.12 -9.64
N ALA A 220 15.13 1.72 -8.62
CA ALA A 220 15.52 3.01 -8.08
C ALA A 220 16.93 2.98 -7.50
N ARG A 221 17.28 1.92 -6.75
CA ARG A 221 18.66 1.70 -6.27
C ARG A 221 19.63 1.56 -7.44
N ASP A 222 19.34 0.67 -8.38
CA ASP A 222 20.27 0.28 -9.46
C ASP A 222 20.41 1.37 -10.55
N ARG A 223 19.39 2.22 -10.70
CA ARG A 223 19.36 3.36 -11.63
C ARG A 223 19.73 4.69 -10.95
N HIS A 224 20.10 4.66 -9.67
CA HIS A 224 20.51 5.82 -8.88
C HIS A 224 19.45 6.92 -8.72
N GLY A 225 18.18 6.52 -8.65
CA GLY A 225 17.07 7.41 -8.34
C GLY A 225 15.74 6.90 -8.88
N PRO A 226 14.62 7.52 -8.46
CA PRO A 226 14.54 8.55 -7.43
C PRO A 226 14.75 7.99 -6.02
N GLN A 227 14.98 8.85 -5.02
CA GLN A 227 15.10 8.41 -3.63
C GLN A 227 13.74 7.94 -3.11
N VAL A 228 13.73 6.77 -2.45
CA VAL A 228 12.56 6.19 -1.80
C VAL A 228 12.86 6.05 -0.33
N LEU A 229 11.96 6.56 0.52
CA LEU A 229 12.10 6.52 1.98
C LEU A 229 11.82 5.14 2.55
N GLY A 230 10.88 4.39 1.95
CA GLY A 230 10.56 3.02 2.34
C GLY A 230 9.51 2.38 1.43
N ALA A 231 9.35 1.07 1.53
CA ALA A 231 8.35 0.32 0.79
C ALA A 231 7.50 -0.55 1.71
N LEU A 232 6.18 -0.46 1.56
CA LEU A 232 5.20 -1.31 2.21
C LEU A 232 4.64 -2.28 1.18
N ALA A 233 4.93 -3.56 1.36
CA ALA A 233 4.54 -4.64 0.46
C ALA A 233 3.73 -5.69 1.22
N ASP A 234 2.42 -5.68 1.03
CA ASP A 234 1.52 -6.66 1.64
C ASP A 234 1.35 -7.89 0.75
N TYR A 235 1.57 -9.06 1.36
CA TYR A 235 1.53 -10.39 0.75
C TYR A 235 2.01 -10.34 -0.72
N PRO A 236 3.22 -9.80 -0.98
CA PRO A 236 3.64 -9.47 -2.33
C PRO A 236 3.83 -10.74 -3.15
N MET A 237 3.48 -10.63 -4.43
CA MET A 237 3.74 -11.65 -5.45
C MET A 237 5.19 -11.49 -5.94
N LEU A 238 6.10 -12.38 -5.51
CA LEU A 238 7.55 -12.20 -5.62
C LEU A 238 8.26 -13.21 -6.52
N ASP A 239 7.77 -14.45 -6.57
CA ASP A 239 8.43 -15.56 -7.27
C ASP A 239 7.56 -16.10 -8.40
N ASP A 240 8.07 -16.03 -9.63
CA ASP A 240 7.41 -16.57 -10.83
C ASP A 240 7.36 -18.11 -10.86
N ARG A 241 8.08 -18.75 -9.94
CA ARG A 241 8.07 -20.20 -9.71
C ARG A 241 7.05 -20.63 -8.67
N THR A 242 6.31 -19.72 -8.03
CA THR A 242 5.28 -20.11 -7.06
C THR A 242 4.27 -21.07 -7.71
N GLY A 243 4.01 -22.20 -7.04
CA GLY A 243 3.13 -23.26 -7.53
C GLY A 243 3.75 -24.22 -8.55
N GLN A 244 5.03 -24.05 -8.93
CA GLN A 244 5.81 -25.04 -9.71
C GLN A 244 6.40 -26.11 -8.79
N GLU A 245 6.84 -27.24 -9.37
CA GLU A 245 7.47 -28.33 -8.61
C GLU A 245 8.76 -27.90 -7.87
N ASP A 246 9.51 -26.97 -8.45
CA ASP A 246 10.72 -26.36 -7.86
C ASP A 246 10.43 -25.06 -7.09
N GLY A 247 9.16 -24.73 -6.90
CA GLY A 247 8.69 -23.57 -6.16
C GLY A 247 8.69 -23.76 -4.64
N SER A 248 8.01 -22.84 -3.95
CA SER A 248 7.92 -22.85 -2.48
C SER A 248 6.94 -23.89 -1.93
N VAL A 249 7.15 -24.31 -0.67
CA VAL A 249 6.28 -25.28 0.00
C VAL A 249 4.87 -24.72 0.17
N SER A 250 4.72 -23.45 0.57
CA SER A 250 3.42 -22.76 0.62
C SER A 250 2.73 -22.73 -0.74
N GLY A 251 3.48 -22.51 -1.82
CA GLY A 251 2.95 -22.56 -3.19
C GLY A 251 2.33 -23.92 -3.54
N LEU A 252 2.92 -25.02 -3.07
CA LEU A 252 2.39 -26.38 -3.27
C LEU A 252 1.26 -26.73 -2.29
N GLN A 253 1.25 -26.18 -1.08
CA GLN A 253 0.18 -26.38 -0.09
C GLN A 253 -1.15 -25.77 -0.55
N TYR A 254 -1.11 -24.63 -1.23
CA TYR A 254 -2.28 -23.84 -1.62
C TYR A 254 -2.50 -23.80 -3.14
N LEU A 255 -2.26 -24.92 -3.83
CA LEU A 255 -2.42 -25.02 -5.30
C LEU A 255 -3.83 -24.64 -5.79
N HIS A 256 -4.87 -25.01 -5.04
CA HIS A 256 -6.28 -24.85 -5.43
C HIS A 256 -7.18 -24.31 -4.31
N GLN A 257 -6.61 -23.85 -3.21
CA GLN A 257 -7.33 -23.39 -2.02
C GLN A 257 -7.04 -21.93 -1.71
N GLY A 258 -8.03 -21.23 -1.14
CA GLY A 258 -7.94 -19.81 -0.82
C GLY A 258 -8.54 -18.91 -1.90
N THR A 259 -8.52 -17.61 -1.63
CA THR A 259 -9.05 -16.54 -2.49
C THR A 259 -8.15 -16.27 -3.70
N TRP A 260 -6.84 -16.50 -3.55
CA TRP A 260 -5.85 -16.47 -4.62
C TRP A 260 -4.95 -17.71 -4.55
N PRO A 261 -5.39 -18.86 -5.08
CA PRO A 261 -4.60 -20.08 -5.08
C PRO A 261 -3.46 -20.02 -6.11
N SER A 262 -2.43 -20.86 -5.94
CA SER A 262 -1.27 -20.88 -6.86
C SER A 262 -1.69 -21.16 -8.31
N ALA A 263 -2.75 -21.94 -8.55
CA ALA A 263 -3.26 -22.16 -9.90
C ALA A 263 -3.72 -20.87 -10.61
N TYR A 264 -4.21 -19.86 -9.89
CA TYR A 264 -4.55 -18.56 -10.46
C TYR A 264 -3.29 -17.72 -10.66
N ASN A 265 -2.41 -17.75 -9.66
CA ASN A 265 -1.10 -17.10 -9.74
C ASN A 265 -0.25 -17.59 -10.93
N ASN A 266 -0.35 -18.88 -11.25
CA ASN A 266 0.33 -19.49 -12.39
C ASN A 266 -0.13 -18.87 -13.72
N VAL A 267 -1.44 -18.67 -13.88
CA VAL A 267 -1.99 -18.04 -15.08
C VAL A 267 -1.56 -16.58 -15.18
N ALA A 268 -1.53 -15.86 -14.06
CA ALA A 268 -1.04 -14.49 -13.99
C ALA A 268 0.44 -14.38 -14.42
N TRP A 269 1.31 -15.23 -13.87
CA TRP A 269 2.72 -15.28 -14.28
C TRP A 269 2.90 -15.73 -15.74
N GLU A 270 2.09 -16.66 -16.24
CA GLU A 270 2.11 -17.07 -17.64
C GLU A 270 1.69 -15.94 -18.59
N ALA A 271 0.66 -15.17 -18.23
CA ALA A 271 0.25 -14.00 -19.00
C ALA A 271 1.36 -12.93 -19.02
N ALA A 272 2.02 -12.69 -17.88
CA ALA A 272 3.05 -11.67 -17.75
C ALA A 272 4.39 -12.05 -18.40
N LEU A 273 4.82 -13.31 -18.30
CA LEU A 273 6.18 -13.73 -18.68
C LEU A 273 6.20 -14.68 -19.90
N GLY A 274 5.08 -15.31 -20.24
CA GLY A 274 5.00 -16.32 -21.30
C GLY A 274 6.07 -17.40 -21.13
N GLN A 275 6.82 -17.66 -22.20
CA GLN A 275 7.88 -18.68 -22.23
C GLN A 275 9.10 -18.34 -21.34
N ARG A 276 9.21 -17.11 -20.83
CA ARG A 276 10.31 -16.75 -19.92
C ARG A 276 10.08 -17.26 -18.50
N ARG A 277 8.83 -17.53 -18.12
CA ARG A 277 8.48 -17.97 -16.76
C ARG A 277 9.32 -19.18 -16.32
N GLY A 278 9.86 -19.12 -15.11
CA GLY A 278 10.70 -20.17 -14.50
C GLY A 278 12.13 -20.19 -15.02
N THR A 279 12.45 -19.48 -16.10
CA THR A 279 13.81 -19.51 -16.70
C THR A 279 14.74 -18.48 -16.05
N GLY A 280 16.02 -18.53 -16.41
CA GLY A 280 17.00 -17.49 -16.02
C GLY A 280 16.81 -16.14 -16.73
N ALA A 281 15.84 -16.01 -17.65
CA ALA A 281 15.57 -14.78 -18.40
C ALA A 281 14.61 -13.81 -17.68
N VAL A 282 14.10 -14.18 -16.50
CA VAL A 282 13.27 -13.30 -15.66
C VAL A 282 14.19 -12.47 -14.78
N SER A 283 14.11 -11.16 -14.90
CA SER A 283 14.95 -10.23 -14.14
C SER A 283 14.45 -10.06 -12.69
N PRO A 284 15.30 -9.64 -11.75
CA PRO A 284 14.87 -9.34 -10.38
C PRO A 284 13.89 -8.16 -10.28
N TYR A 285 13.78 -7.32 -11.31
CA TYR A 285 12.77 -6.26 -11.34
C TYR A 285 11.36 -6.79 -11.64
N GLU A 286 11.29 -7.91 -12.36
CA GLU A 286 10.01 -8.57 -12.71
C GLU A 286 9.55 -9.53 -11.62
N ALA A 287 10.48 -10.22 -10.98
CA ALA A 287 10.23 -11.14 -9.86
C ALA A 287 11.30 -10.90 -8.77
N PRO A 288 11.01 -10.06 -7.75
CA PRO A 288 12.01 -9.66 -6.74
C PRO A 288 12.63 -10.80 -5.94
N ALA A 289 11.99 -11.97 -5.86
CA ALA A 289 12.58 -13.16 -5.25
C ALA A 289 13.85 -13.67 -5.99
N ARG A 290 14.11 -13.18 -7.21
CA ARG A 290 15.31 -13.50 -8.00
C ARG A 290 16.51 -12.61 -7.68
N ALA A 291 16.34 -11.56 -6.88
CA ALA A 291 17.44 -10.69 -6.51
C ALA A 291 18.49 -11.46 -5.70
N THR A 292 19.75 -11.36 -6.12
CA THR A 292 20.89 -12.00 -5.43
C THR A 292 21.51 -11.09 -4.37
N TRP A 293 21.16 -9.80 -4.38
CA TRP A 293 21.62 -8.81 -3.42
C TRP A 293 20.58 -7.70 -3.21
N LEU A 294 20.24 -7.48 -1.94
CA LEU A 294 19.20 -6.59 -1.44
C LEU A 294 19.76 -5.49 -0.51
N GLY A 295 21.08 -5.31 -0.49
CA GLY A 295 21.71 -4.22 0.26
C GLY A 295 21.37 -2.85 -0.33
N ASP A 296 21.57 -1.82 0.47
CA ASP A 296 21.28 -0.40 0.17
C ASP A 296 19.83 -0.11 -0.24
N LEU A 297 18.91 -1.05 -0.02
CA LEU A 297 17.48 -0.78 -0.11
C LEU A 297 17.00 -0.04 1.14
N PRO A 298 16.04 0.90 1.01
CA PRO A 298 15.41 1.52 2.16
C PRO A 298 14.59 0.50 2.97
N PRO A 299 14.13 0.86 4.18
CA PRO A 299 13.32 -0.03 5.01
C PRO A 299 12.11 -0.60 4.28
N VAL A 300 11.88 -1.90 4.46
CA VAL A 300 10.77 -2.62 3.83
C VAL A 300 9.83 -3.21 4.89
N PHE A 301 8.55 -2.90 4.81
CA PHE A 301 7.50 -3.61 5.53
C PHE A 301 6.94 -4.73 4.66
N LEU A 302 6.85 -5.92 5.23
CA LEU A 302 6.31 -7.12 4.62
C LEU A 302 5.22 -7.69 5.53
N SER A 303 4.04 -7.92 4.96
CA SER A 303 3.03 -8.76 5.61
C SER A 303 2.74 -9.97 4.74
N VAL A 304 2.31 -11.07 5.35
CA VAL A 304 1.77 -12.21 4.61
C VAL A 304 0.88 -13.04 5.53
N ALA A 305 -0.11 -13.70 4.97
CA ALA A 305 -0.93 -14.63 5.73
C ALA A 305 -0.24 -16.00 5.88
N SER A 306 -0.55 -16.74 6.95
CA SER A 306 0.03 -18.08 7.15
C SER A 306 -0.54 -19.13 6.19
N ALA A 307 -1.78 -18.92 5.70
CA ALA A 307 -2.49 -19.85 4.83
C ALA A 307 -2.70 -19.28 3.41
N GLU A 308 -1.59 -18.94 2.75
CA GLU A 308 -1.59 -18.50 1.35
C GLU A 308 -0.33 -18.95 0.60
N PRO A 309 -0.33 -18.91 -0.75
CA PRO A 309 0.82 -19.32 -1.57
C PRO A 309 2.11 -18.52 -1.32
N PHE A 310 2.01 -17.22 -1.03
CA PHE A 310 3.18 -16.32 -0.98
C PHE A 310 3.96 -16.36 0.34
N ARG A 311 3.46 -17.08 1.36
CA ARG A 311 4.08 -17.11 2.69
C ARG A 311 5.59 -17.32 2.65
N ASP A 312 6.05 -18.38 1.99
CA ASP A 312 7.46 -18.77 2.05
C ASP A 312 8.35 -17.83 1.24
N GLU A 313 7.89 -17.31 0.09
CA GLU A 313 8.67 -16.34 -0.72
C GLU A 313 8.82 -14.99 0.00
N VAL A 314 7.79 -14.55 0.73
CA VAL A 314 7.85 -13.31 1.53
C VAL A 314 8.79 -13.46 2.73
N VAL A 315 8.71 -14.59 3.44
CA VAL A 315 9.63 -14.91 4.55
C VAL A 315 11.08 -15.01 4.05
N ALA A 316 11.29 -15.62 2.88
CA ALA A 316 12.61 -15.73 2.27
C ALA A 316 13.18 -14.36 1.89
N LEU A 317 12.37 -13.47 1.29
CA LEU A 317 12.80 -12.11 0.96
C LEU A 317 13.19 -11.31 2.21
N ALA A 318 12.37 -11.35 3.27
CA ALA A 318 12.70 -10.69 4.54
C ALA A 318 14.04 -11.18 5.12
N SER A 319 14.24 -12.50 5.09
CA SER A 319 15.49 -13.12 5.54
C SER A 319 16.68 -12.68 4.69
N ALA A 320 16.49 -12.55 3.37
CA ALA A 320 17.51 -12.07 2.45
C ALA A 320 17.85 -10.59 2.65
N LEU A 321 16.86 -9.73 2.92
CA LEU A 321 17.06 -8.32 3.27
C LEU A 321 17.97 -8.19 4.51
N TRP A 322 17.65 -8.89 5.60
CA TRP A 322 18.49 -8.86 6.81
C TRP A 322 19.89 -9.42 6.56
N ARG A 323 20.00 -10.51 5.79
CA ARG A 323 21.29 -11.11 5.40
C ARG A 323 22.18 -10.11 4.65
N ASP A 324 21.59 -9.28 3.80
CA ASP A 324 22.31 -8.26 3.02
C ASP A 324 22.51 -6.93 3.78
N GLY A 325 22.16 -6.89 5.07
CA GLY A 325 22.35 -5.72 5.93
C GLY A 325 21.22 -4.68 5.86
N GLY A 326 20.13 -4.99 5.15
CA GLY A 326 18.94 -4.14 5.05
C GLY A 326 18.00 -4.25 6.25
N VAL A 327 17.00 -3.36 6.28
CA VAL A 327 15.96 -3.33 7.32
C VAL A 327 14.67 -3.88 6.76
N ALA A 328 14.24 -5.04 7.28
CA ALA A 328 12.91 -5.59 7.00
C ALA A 328 12.09 -5.71 8.29
N GLU A 329 10.80 -5.41 8.19
CA GLU A 329 9.79 -5.75 9.19
C GLU A 329 8.83 -6.77 8.59
N LEU A 330 8.73 -7.96 9.20
CA LEU A 330 7.92 -9.05 8.70
C LEU A 330 6.80 -9.40 9.69
N HIS A 331 5.57 -9.40 9.19
CA HIS A 331 4.40 -9.89 9.91
C HIS A 331 3.77 -11.09 9.20
N VAL A 332 3.78 -12.25 9.85
CA VAL A 332 3.07 -13.46 9.36
C VAL A 332 1.79 -13.63 10.17
N PHE A 333 0.63 -13.42 9.54
CA PHE A 333 -0.67 -13.42 10.21
C PHE A 333 -1.29 -14.84 10.26
N PRO A 334 -1.38 -15.46 11.45
CA PRO A 334 -1.88 -16.83 11.56
C PRO A 334 -3.37 -16.93 11.27
N GLY A 335 -3.76 -17.89 10.43
CA GLY A 335 -5.15 -18.15 10.07
C GLY A 335 -5.75 -17.20 9.02
N GLY A 336 -4.97 -16.22 8.55
CA GLY A 336 -5.36 -15.39 7.40
C GLY A 336 -5.19 -16.12 6.06
N THR A 337 -5.77 -15.54 5.01
CA THR A 337 -5.57 -15.91 3.60
C THR A 337 -5.14 -14.68 2.79
N HIS A 338 -4.84 -14.85 1.51
CA HIS A 338 -4.52 -13.74 0.62
C HIS A 338 -5.59 -12.63 0.65
N ALA A 339 -5.17 -11.37 0.72
CA ALA A 339 -6.03 -10.19 0.91
C ALA A 339 -6.94 -10.28 2.16
N MET A 340 -6.40 -10.77 3.29
CA MET A 340 -7.14 -11.03 4.53
C MET A 340 -7.99 -9.86 5.04
N GLU A 341 -7.60 -8.61 4.77
CA GLU A 341 -8.32 -7.41 5.16
C GLU A 341 -9.61 -7.19 4.35
N GLU A 342 -9.69 -7.72 3.13
CA GLU A 342 -10.87 -7.60 2.27
C GLU A 342 -11.86 -8.75 2.51
N VAL A 343 -11.38 -9.88 3.05
CA VAL A 343 -12.18 -11.10 3.24
C VAL A 343 -12.44 -11.46 4.70
N SER A 344 -11.90 -10.68 5.65
CA SER A 344 -12.11 -10.86 7.09
C SER A 344 -12.31 -9.52 7.79
N THR A 345 -13.39 -9.37 8.56
CA THR A 345 -13.64 -8.20 9.42
C THR A 345 -13.16 -8.41 10.86
N THR A 346 -12.29 -9.41 11.07
CA THR A 346 -11.88 -9.86 12.40
C THR A 346 -10.62 -9.15 12.91
N TRP A 347 -9.96 -9.73 13.91
CA TRP A 347 -8.68 -9.24 14.43
C TRP A 347 -7.57 -9.25 13.37
N LEU A 348 -7.70 -10.05 12.30
CA LEU A 348 -6.73 -10.09 11.20
C LEU A 348 -6.64 -8.73 10.48
N ALA A 349 -7.77 -8.18 10.03
CA ALA A 349 -7.79 -6.88 9.37
C ALA A 349 -7.33 -5.75 10.29
N ARG A 350 -7.78 -5.75 11.55
CA ARG A 350 -7.35 -4.74 12.54
C ARG A 350 -5.87 -4.86 12.87
N GLY A 351 -5.35 -6.07 13.02
CA GLY A 351 -3.95 -6.32 13.32
C GLY A 351 -3.04 -5.91 12.16
N LEU A 352 -3.44 -6.23 10.92
CA LEU A 352 -2.72 -5.77 9.73
C LEU A 352 -2.73 -4.25 9.61
N GLY A 353 -3.89 -3.62 9.78
CA GLY A 353 -4.01 -2.16 9.79
C GLY A 353 -3.10 -1.51 10.84
N ALA A 354 -3.15 -1.98 12.09
CA ALA A 354 -2.33 -1.47 13.17
C ALA A 354 -0.82 -1.64 12.92
N ALA A 355 -0.39 -2.77 12.34
CA ALA A 355 1.00 -3.00 11.99
C ALA A 355 1.49 -2.03 10.90
N ARG A 356 0.68 -1.81 9.86
CA ARG A 356 0.98 -0.85 8.79
C ARG A 356 1.05 0.58 9.36
N ASP A 357 0.06 0.99 10.14
CA ASP A 357 0.00 2.33 10.75
C ASP A 357 1.23 2.61 11.62
N ALA A 358 1.61 1.65 12.48
CA ALA A 358 2.77 1.77 13.35
C ALA A 358 4.10 1.80 12.57
N TRP A 359 4.19 1.13 11.43
CA TRP A 359 5.37 1.21 10.58
C TRP A 359 5.45 2.54 9.83
N VAL A 360 4.36 2.99 9.20
CA VAL A 360 4.32 4.28 8.48
C VAL A 360 4.58 5.44 9.43
N GLU A 361 4.03 5.41 10.65
CA GLU A 361 4.28 6.43 11.67
C GLU A 361 5.77 6.53 12.03
N ARG A 362 6.43 5.39 12.33
CA ARG A 362 7.87 5.38 12.63
C ARG A 362 8.74 5.77 11.43
N LEU A 363 8.29 5.47 10.21
CA LEU A 363 9.01 5.84 9.00
C LEU A 363 8.95 7.36 8.76
N LEU A 364 7.77 7.96 8.92
CA LEU A 364 7.52 9.36 8.59
C LEU A 364 7.82 10.33 9.73
N VAL A 365 7.72 9.86 10.97
CA VAL A 365 7.95 10.63 12.20
C VAL A 365 8.90 9.79 13.07
N PRO A 366 10.18 9.67 12.68
CA PRO A 366 11.12 8.87 13.44
C PRO A 366 11.32 9.45 14.84
N GLU A 367 11.11 8.62 15.86
CA GLU A 367 11.42 8.97 17.25
C GLU A 367 12.89 8.68 17.56
N ASP A 368 13.50 9.52 18.40
CA ASP A 368 14.82 9.21 18.96
C ASP A 368 14.74 7.92 19.80
N PRO A 369 15.51 6.86 19.44
CA PRO A 369 15.56 5.62 20.21
C PRO A 369 15.94 5.83 21.69
N GLY A 370 16.66 6.91 22.01
CA GLY A 370 16.98 7.32 23.37
C GLY A 370 15.74 7.58 24.25
N THR A 371 14.63 8.01 23.64
CA THR A 371 13.35 8.27 24.33
C THR A 371 12.82 7.02 25.01
N ASN A 372 12.81 5.88 24.30
CA ASN A 372 12.33 4.61 24.87
C ASN A 372 13.27 4.11 25.98
N LEU A 373 14.59 4.21 25.79
CA LEU A 373 15.56 3.82 26.83
C LEU A 373 15.38 4.63 28.12
N LEU A 374 15.16 5.95 27.99
CA LEU A 374 14.87 6.82 29.12
C LEU A 374 13.54 6.47 29.79
N ALA A 375 12.50 6.14 29.03
CA ALA A 375 11.21 5.73 29.56
C ALA A 375 11.33 4.42 30.38
N VAL A 376 12.02 3.41 29.85
CA VAL A 376 12.30 2.13 30.54
C VAL A 376 13.11 2.36 31.82
N ALA A 377 14.17 3.17 31.74
CA ALA A 377 15.00 3.50 32.89
C ALA A 377 14.21 4.23 34.00
N ARG A 378 13.35 5.18 33.64
CA ARG A 378 12.49 5.92 34.59
C ARG A 378 11.41 5.03 35.19
N ALA A 379 10.85 4.11 34.41
CA ALA A 379 9.86 3.15 34.90
C ALA A 379 10.46 2.08 35.83
N GLY A 380 11.80 1.95 35.87
CA GLY A 380 12.48 0.94 36.67
C GLY A 380 12.21 -0.50 36.21
N THR A 381 11.67 -0.68 35.00
CA THR A 381 11.27 -2.00 34.47
C THR A 381 12.47 -2.84 34.04
N TYR A 382 13.64 -2.20 33.85
CA TYR A 382 14.91 -2.87 33.60
C TYR A 382 16.01 -2.31 34.53
N PRO A 383 16.31 -2.97 35.66
CA PRO A 383 17.19 -2.42 36.70
C PRO A 383 18.59 -2.05 36.22
N ALA A 384 19.21 -2.86 35.36
CA ALA A 384 20.55 -2.59 34.84
C ALA A 384 20.64 -1.30 34.00
N LEU A 385 19.59 -0.99 33.23
CA LEU A 385 19.50 0.27 32.46
C LEU A 385 19.19 1.45 33.39
N SER A 386 18.35 1.21 34.40
CA SER A 386 17.95 2.23 35.37
C SER A 386 19.14 2.72 36.19
N GLU A 387 19.99 1.79 36.66
CA GLU A 387 21.22 2.12 37.37
C GLU A 387 22.21 2.91 36.49
N GLN A 388 22.40 2.52 35.23
CA GLN A 388 23.33 3.21 34.32
C GLN A 388 22.86 4.62 33.93
N VAL A 389 21.56 4.80 33.68
CA VAL A 389 20.99 6.10 33.30
C VAL A 389 20.89 7.04 34.50
N LEU A 390 20.56 6.53 35.70
CA LEU A 390 20.39 7.35 36.90
C LEU A 390 21.70 7.61 37.66
N ALA A 391 22.75 6.80 37.48
CA ALA A 391 24.03 6.93 38.20
C ALA A 391 25.05 7.93 37.59
N GLY A 392 24.70 8.70 36.54
CA GLY A 392 25.51 9.86 36.14
C GLY A 392 25.88 10.02 34.65
N SER A 393 24.99 9.69 33.71
CA SER A 393 25.17 10.06 32.29
C SER A 393 24.62 11.49 32.02
N PRO A 394 25.20 12.29 31.10
CA PRO A 394 24.68 13.62 30.70
C PRO A 394 23.20 13.61 30.29
N LEU A 395 22.68 12.43 29.93
CA LEU A 395 21.26 12.12 29.71
C LEU A 395 20.31 12.48 30.88
N ALA A 396 20.83 12.68 32.09
CA ALA A 396 20.03 13.01 33.26
C ALA A 396 19.71 14.52 33.38
N GLN A 397 20.40 15.41 32.66
CA GLN A 397 20.33 16.86 32.91
C GLN A 397 20.50 17.70 31.62
N GLY A 398 19.56 17.65 30.67
CA GLY A 398 19.50 18.63 29.56
C GLY A 398 18.69 18.16 28.33
N PRO A 399 18.36 19.07 27.40
CA PRO A 399 17.78 18.69 26.10
C PRO A 399 18.80 17.87 25.30
N LEU A 400 18.30 16.88 24.56
CA LEU A 400 19.05 15.87 23.81
C LEU A 400 19.69 16.42 22.52
N GLU A 401 20.49 17.48 22.61
CA GLU A 401 21.35 17.88 21.49
C GLU A 401 22.72 17.19 21.65
N GLY A 402 23.03 16.23 20.77
CA GLY A 402 24.39 15.70 20.64
C GLY A 402 24.62 14.22 20.94
N LEU A 403 23.58 13.37 20.93
CA LEU A 403 23.82 11.93 20.77
C LEU A 403 24.12 11.64 19.29
N GLU A 404 25.41 11.59 18.95
CA GLU A 404 25.85 10.82 17.79
C GLU A 404 25.47 9.36 18.05
N VAL A 405 24.32 8.97 17.53
CA VAL A 405 23.96 7.57 17.36
C VAL A 405 25.04 6.96 16.47
N LEU A 406 25.67 5.88 16.94
CA LEU A 406 26.45 5.00 16.09
C LEU A 406 25.56 4.53 14.94
N HIS A 407 25.56 5.27 13.83
CA HIS A 407 25.05 4.79 12.56
C HIS A 407 25.67 3.41 12.34
N HIS A 408 24.83 2.37 12.32
CA HIS A 408 25.25 1.02 11.95
C HIS A 408 25.66 1.04 10.47
N GLY A 409 26.92 1.39 10.26
CA GLY A 409 27.64 1.36 8.97
C GLY A 409 29.13 1.05 9.14
N ALA A 410 29.58 0.71 10.36
CA ALA A 410 30.90 0.12 10.55
C ALA A 410 30.75 -1.40 10.43
N ALA A 411 31.12 -1.95 9.28
CA ALA A 411 31.35 -3.37 9.12
C ALA A 411 32.32 -3.82 10.23
N VAL A 412 31.77 -4.53 11.23
CA VAL A 412 32.60 -5.29 12.15
C VAL A 412 33.13 -6.45 11.31
N GLY A 413 34.37 -6.32 10.86
CA GLY A 413 35.13 -7.44 10.29
C GLY A 413 35.15 -8.57 11.30
N LEU A 414 34.26 -9.53 11.11
CA LEU A 414 34.34 -10.82 11.79
C LEU A 414 35.42 -11.61 11.06
N ASP A 415 36.65 -11.51 11.57
CA ASP A 415 37.64 -12.57 11.35
C ASP A 415 37.07 -13.85 11.99
N VAL A 416 36.58 -14.75 11.15
CA VAL A 416 36.23 -16.11 11.54
C VAL A 416 37.47 -16.99 11.31
N PRO A 417 37.89 -17.80 12.30
CA PRO A 417 39.08 -18.67 12.19
C PRO A 417 38.97 -19.77 11.13
#